data_AF-A0A183DCR6-F1
#
_entry.id   AF-A0A183DCR6-F1
#
_cell.length_a   1.000
_cell.length_b   1.000
_cell.length_c   1.000
_cell.angle_alpha   90.00
_cell.angle_beta   90.00
_cell.angle_gamma   90.00
#
_symmetry.space_group_name_H-M   'P 1'
#
loop_
_entity.id
_entity.type
_entity.pdbx_description
1 polymer ?
#
loop_
_entity_poly.entity_id
_entity_poly.type
_entity_poly.pdbx_seq_one_letter_code
_entity_poly.pdbx_strand_id
1 'polypeptide(L)'
;LRKRSISSFSFVFHWIFTSVSFRFRQRRCLKISRSSPICGTGRNSVPREQLNENTAFVDASPLYGSSSKDLHKFRDGRTGFLRMNRFNNQLVLPFDQSKCRSPAKCTATFTAGDIRVNLFIGLSSMHILFTREHN
;
A
#
# COMPACT_ATOMS: atom_id res chain seq x y z
N LEU A 1 16.49 0.99 -11.34
CA LEU A 1 15.61 -0.18 -11.56
C LEU A 1 14.17 0.31 -11.51
N ARG A 2 13.47 0.28 -12.65
CA ARG A 2 12.09 0.77 -12.81
C ARG A 2 11.20 0.15 -11.74
N LYS A 3 10.62 0.99 -10.86
CA LYS A 3 9.29 0.69 -10.33
C LYS A 3 8.42 0.47 -11.55
N ARG A 4 8.08 -0.80 -11.83
CA ARG A 4 7.00 -1.09 -12.76
C ARG A 4 5.76 -0.56 -12.07
N SER A 5 5.45 0.70 -12.38
CA SER A 5 4.07 1.16 -12.40
C SER A 5 3.25 0.00 -12.96
N ILE A 6 2.25 -0.45 -12.22
CA ILE A 6 1.27 -1.41 -12.71
C ILE A 6 0.50 -0.67 -13.81
N SER A 7 1.15 -0.53 -14.96
CA SER A 7 0.61 0.02 -16.18
C SER A 7 -0.35 -1.02 -16.69
N SER A 8 -1.64 -0.79 -16.42
CA SER A 8 -2.80 -1.28 -17.16
C SER A 8 -2.57 -2.50 -18.06
N PHE A 9 -2.19 -3.64 -17.48
CA PHE A 9 -2.47 -4.93 -18.11
C PHE A 9 -3.87 -5.32 -17.63
N SER A 10 -4.85 -5.24 -18.53
CA SER A 10 -6.24 -5.60 -18.27
C SER A 10 -6.36 -7.05 -17.79
N PHE A 11 -6.35 -7.23 -16.47
CA PHE A 11 -6.84 -8.43 -15.79
C PHE A 11 -8.10 -8.06 -15.00
N VAL A 12 -9.05 -7.40 -15.66
CA VAL A 12 -10.33 -7.01 -15.06
C VAL A 12 -11.28 -8.20 -15.14
N PHE A 13 -11.67 -8.72 -13.99
CA PHE A 13 -12.81 -9.62 -13.86
C PHE A 13 -14.05 -8.80 -13.51
N HIS A 14 -15.15 -9.06 -14.20
CA HIS A 14 -16.43 -8.46 -13.88
C HIS A 14 -17.21 -9.45 -13.03
N TRP A 15 -17.52 -9.07 -11.80
CA TRP A 15 -18.48 -9.80 -10.99
C TRP A 15 -19.89 -9.43 -11.47
N ILE A 16 -20.59 -10.39 -12.06
CA ILE A 16 -21.95 -10.23 -12.60
C ILE A 16 -22.93 -10.59 -11.48
N PHE A 17 -23.81 -9.66 -11.14
CA PHE A 17 -24.82 -9.90 -10.11
C PHE A 17 -26.11 -10.45 -10.74
N THR A 18 -26.53 -11.61 -10.25
CA THR A 18 -27.90 -12.13 -10.42
C THR A 18 -28.75 -11.55 -9.28
N SER A 19 -29.76 -10.76 -9.65
CA SER A 19 -30.36 -9.66 -8.86
C SER A 19 -30.93 -9.96 -7.46
N VAL A 20 -30.72 -9.04 -6.50
CA VAL A 20 -31.72 -8.69 -5.43
C VAL A 20 -31.66 -7.21 -4.97
N SER A 21 -30.58 -6.44 -5.19
CA SER A 21 -30.43 -5.12 -4.53
C SER A 21 -30.51 -3.89 -5.47
N PHE A 22 -31.33 -2.90 -5.10
CA PHE A 22 -31.68 -1.71 -5.90
C PHE A 22 -30.46 -0.85 -6.32
N ARG A 23 -29.45 -0.69 -5.45
CA ARG A 23 -28.20 0.05 -5.79
C ARG A 23 -27.31 -0.68 -6.81
N PHE A 24 -27.34 -2.01 -6.82
CA PHE A 24 -26.58 -2.83 -7.77
C PHE A 24 -27.23 -2.92 -9.14
N ARG A 25 -28.51 -2.52 -9.27
CA ARG A 25 -29.24 -2.51 -10.54
C ARG A 25 -28.72 -1.46 -11.52
N GLN A 26 -28.15 -0.35 -11.04
CA GLN A 26 -27.60 0.72 -11.89
C GLN A 26 -26.18 0.40 -12.42
N ARG A 27 -25.40 -0.43 -11.71
CA ARG A 27 -24.07 -0.89 -12.16
C ARG A 27 -24.05 -2.42 -12.16
N ARG A 28 -24.24 -3.00 -13.36
CA ARG A 28 -24.32 -4.47 -13.60
C ARG A 28 -23.08 -5.27 -13.21
N CYS A 29 -21.97 -4.61 -12.88
CA CYS A 29 -20.73 -5.26 -12.46
C CYS A 29 -19.92 -4.41 -11.50
N LEU A 30 -19.18 -5.07 -10.61
CA LEU A 30 -18.09 -4.47 -9.84
C LEU A 30 -16.75 -4.73 -10.55
N LYS A 31 -15.90 -3.70 -10.57
CA LYS A 31 -14.53 -3.82 -11.09
C LYS A 31 -13.68 -4.56 -10.06
N ILE A 32 -13.15 -5.72 -10.45
CA ILE A 32 -12.22 -6.50 -9.64
C ILE A 32 -10.99 -6.81 -10.50
N SER A 33 -9.81 -6.52 -9.99
CA SER A 33 -8.55 -6.87 -10.66
C SER A 33 -8.04 -8.21 -10.14
N ARG A 34 -7.59 -9.11 -11.03
CA ARG A 34 -6.96 -10.37 -10.63
C ARG A 34 -5.54 -10.13 -10.10
N SER A 35 -5.11 -10.94 -9.12
CA SER A 35 -3.73 -10.93 -8.62
C SER A 35 -2.72 -11.29 -9.71
N SER A 36 -1.53 -10.67 -9.62
CA SER A 36 -0.40 -10.92 -10.50
C SER A 36 0.04 -12.39 -10.41
N PRO A 37 0.21 -13.09 -11.55
CA PRO A 37 0.69 -14.45 -11.55
C PRO A 37 2.20 -14.52 -11.34
N ILE A 38 2.68 -15.65 -10.80
CA ILE A 38 4.09 -16.03 -10.89
C ILE A 38 4.40 -16.46 -12.33
N CYS A 39 5.51 -15.95 -12.89
CA CYS A 39 5.97 -16.34 -14.23
C CYS A 39 6.20 -17.86 -14.31
N GLY A 40 5.68 -18.50 -15.36
CA GLY A 40 5.81 -19.96 -15.55
C GLY A 40 4.65 -20.77 -14.98
N THR A 41 3.75 -20.17 -14.19
CA THR A 41 2.54 -20.83 -13.66
C THR A 41 1.30 -20.53 -14.51
N GLY A 42 0.28 -21.39 -14.43
CA GLY A 42 -0.98 -21.22 -15.18
C GLY A 42 -0.88 -21.54 -16.68
N ARG A 43 0.10 -22.34 -17.08
CA ARG A 43 0.33 -22.85 -18.44
C ARG A 43 0.83 -24.30 -18.37
N ASN A 44 0.67 -25.09 -19.44
CA ASN A 44 1.25 -26.43 -19.60
C ASN A 44 1.04 -27.35 -18.38
N SER A 45 -0.21 -27.48 -17.93
CA SER A 45 -0.61 -28.30 -16.78
C SER A 45 -0.04 -27.89 -15.41
N VAL A 46 0.66 -26.75 -15.31
CA VAL A 46 1.08 -26.16 -14.04
C VAL A 46 -0.04 -25.24 -13.52
N PRO A 47 -0.58 -25.49 -12.31
CA PRO A 47 -1.56 -24.60 -11.68
C PRO A 47 -1.07 -23.16 -11.60
N ARG A 48 -1.99 -22.18 -11.62
CA ARG A 48 -1.64 -20.77 -11.50
C ARG A 48 -1.35 -20.41 -10.04
N GLU A 49 -0.23 -19.76 -9.80
CA GLU A 49 0.14 -19.22 -8.48
C GLU A 49 0.25 -17.68 -8.50
N GLN A 50 0.20 -17.07 -7.31
CA GLN A 50 0.21 -15.63 -7.09
C GLN A 50 1.48 -15.20 -6.37
N LEU A 51 1.96 -14.01 -6.69
CA LEU A 51 3.14 -13.44 -6.05
C LEU A 51 2.80 -12.87 -4.66
N ASN A 52 3.63 -13.19 -3.66
CA ASN A 52 3.69 -12.46 -2.40
C ASN A 52 4.76 -11.36 -2.49
N GLU A 53 4.36 -10.09 -2.34
CA GLU A 53 5.28 -8.94 -2.36
C GLU A 53 5.88 -8.65 -0.97
N ASN A 54 5.24 -9.15 0.09
CA ASN A 54 5.69 -8.95 1.47
C ASN A 54 6.60 -10.10 1.92
N THR A 55 7.43 -9.85 2.93
CA THR A 55 8.18 -10.92 3.59
C THR A 55 7.22 -11.90 4.28
N ALA A 56 7.60 -13.19 4.33
CA ALA A 56 6.79 -14.22 4.98
C ALA A 56 6.93 -14.24 6.51
N PHE A 57 7.87 -13.45 7.05
CA PHE A 57 8.24 -13.46 8.46
C PHE A 57 7.50 -12.39 9.26
N VAL A 58 7.44 -12.57 10.58
CA VAL A 58 7.00 -11.53 11.52
C VAL A 58 8.20 -10.64 11.86
N ASP A 59 8.59 -9.82 10.90
CA ASP A 59 9.83 -9.01 10.93
C ASP A 59 9.56 -7.49 10.90
N ALA A 60 8.29 -7.09 11.07
CA ALA A 60 7.83 -5.72 10.94
C ALA A 60 8.18 -5.07 9.57
N SER A 61 8.27 -5.85 8.50
CA SER A 61 8.38 -5.37 7.13
C SER A 61 7.31 -4.34 6.69
N PRO A 62 6.10 -4.26 7.30
CA PRO A 62 5.20 -3.14 7.00
C PRO A 62 5.75 -1.75 7.39
N LEU A 63 6.70 -1.68 8.32
CA LEU A 63 7.39 -0.45 8.70
C LEU A 63 8.65 -0.24 7.88
N TYR A 64 9.50 -1.27 7.80
CA TYR A 64 10.83 -1.19 7.22
C TYR A 64 10.89 -1.41 5.70
N GLY A 65 9.82 -1.95 5.12
CA GLY A 65 9.77 -2.40 3.73
C GLY A 65 10.10 -3.90 3.59
N SER A 66 9.67 -4.49 2.48
CA SER A 66 9.88 -5.92 2.18
C SER A 66 11.04 -6.19 1.21
N SER A 67 11.82 -5.15 0.85
CA SER A 67 12.98 -5.25 -0.03
C SER A 67 14.16 -4.46 0.53
N SER A 68 15.38 -4.95 0.31
CA SER A 68 16.61 -4.23 0.70
C SER A 68 16.72 -2.85 0.07
N LYS A 69 16.15 -2.66 -1.14
CA LYS A 69 16.09 -1.36 -1.82
C LYS A 69 15.15 -0.36 -1.12
N ASP A 70 14.14 -0.88 -0.42
CA ASP A 70 13.17 -0.06 0.29
C ASP A 70 13.68 0.41 1.65
N LEU A 71 14.65 -0.29 2.25
CA LEU A 71 15.24 0.06 3.54
C LEU A 71 15.74 1.52 3.57
N HIS A 72 16.46 1.96 2.53
CA HIS A 72 16.96 3.34 2.45
C HIS A 72 15.89 4.38 2.17
N LYS A 73 14.73 3.98 1.64
CA LYS A 73 13.65 4.91 1.27
C LYS A 73 12.93 5.44 2.51
N PHE A 74 12.81 4.60 3.55
CA PHE A 74 12.06 4.90 4.76
C PHE A 74 12.93 5.34 5.94
N ARG A 75 14.26 5.22 5.82
CA ARG A 75 15.24 5.70 6.81
C ARG A 75 15.57 7.17 6.64
N ASP A 76 15.84 7.86 7.75
CA ASP A 76 16.19 9.28 7.74
C ASP A 76 17.68 9.47 7.40
N GLY A 77 17.96 9.47 6.10
CA GLY A 77 19.31 9.63 5.57
C GLY A 77 20.24 8.51 6.01
N ARG A 78 21.32 8.87 6.73
CA ARG A 78 22.31 7.93 7.27
C ARG A 78 22.12 7.65 8.76
N THR A 79 21.03 8.14 9.37
CA THR A 79 20.75 7.93 10.80
C THR A 79 20.19 6.53 11.05
N GLY A 80 20.08 6.16 12.33
CA GLY A 80 19.40 4.94 12.80
C GLY A 80 17.89 4.96 12.60
N PHE A 81 17.31 6.16 12.49
CA PHE A 81 15.89 6.43 12.62
C PHE A 81 15.11 6.24 11.32
N LEU A 82 13.81 5.98 11.47
CA LEU A 82 12.83 6.05 10.39
C LEU A 82 12.42 7.51 10.15
N ARG A 83 12.14 7.84 8.89
CA ARG A 83 11.68 9.16 8.49
C ARG A 83 10.34 9.45 9.13
N MET A 84 10.23 10.62 9.74
CA MET A 84 8.98 11.18 10.23
C MET A 84 8.90 12.66 9.86
N ASN A 85 7.67 13.15 9.69
CA ASN A 85 7.41 14.56 9.45
C ASN A 85 6.74 15.16 10.69
N ARG A 86 7.04 16.44 10.97
CA ARG A 86 6.31 17.22 11.96
C ARG A 86 5.12 17.91 11.28
N PHE A 87 3.91 17.69 11.79
CA PHE A 87 2.68 18.31 11.31
C PHE A 87 1.77 18.63 12.50
N ASN A 88 1.28 19.87 12.60
CA ASN A 88 0.49 20.35 13.75
C ASN A 88 1.12 20.00 15.12
N ASN A 89 2.43 20.18 15.23
CA ASN A 89 3.23 19.88 16.43
C ASN A 89 3.29 18.39 16.83
N GLN A 90 2.83 17.47 15.97
CA GLN A 90 2.90 16.02 16.15
C GLN A 90 3.88 15.38 15.17
N LEU A 91 4.50 14.28 15.58
CA LEU A 91 5.30 13.42 14.72
C LEU A 91 4.39 12.41 14.04
N VAL A 92 4.38 12.45 12.72
CA VAL A 92 3.59 11.56 11.86
C VAL A 92 4.47 10.94 10.78
N LEU A 93 3.94 9.92 10.10
CA LEU A 93 4.62 9.32 8.96
C LEU A 93 4.88 10.36 7.85
N PRO A 94 5.92 10.16 7.03
CA PRO A 94 6.22 11.06 5.92
C PRO A 94 5.05 11.14 4.94
N PHE A 95 4.72 12.36 4.54
CA PHE A 95 3.78 12.64 3.47
C PHE A 95 4.16 13.95 2.78
N ASP A 96 3.57 14.18 1.61
CA ASP A 96 3.83 15.36 0.80
C ASP A 96 3.04 16.58 1.33
N GLN A 97 3.70 17.40 2.14
CA GLN A 97 3.10 18.61 2.73
C GLN A 97 2.83 19.71 1.70
N SER A 98 3.49 19.68 0.52
CA SER A 98 3.25 20.67 -0.54
C SER A 98 1.83 20.59 -1.11
N LYS A 99 1.17 19.43 -0.95
CA LYS A 99 -0.22 19.21 -1.35
C LYS A 99 -1.24 19.69 -0.32
N CYS A 100 -0.80 20.21 0.83
CA CYS A 100 -1.69 20.81 1.81
C CYS A 100 -2.05 22.23 1.38
N ARG A 101 -3.34 22.52 1.17
CA ARG A 101 -3.81 23.90 0.94
C ARG A 101 -3.83 24.73 2.22
N SER A 102 -4.12 24.08 3.35
CA SER A 102 -3.99 24.65 4.70
C SER A 102 -3.88 23.52 5.75
N PRO A 103 -3.45 23.78 6.99
CA PRO A 103 -3.37 22.76 8.04
C PRO A 103 -4.71 22.08 8.36
N ALA A 104 -5.82 22.80 8.17
CA ALA A 104 -7.18 22.29 8.36
C ALA A 104 -7.76 21.56 7.13
N LYS A 105 -7.17 21.78 5.94
CA LYS A 105 -7.59 21.14 4.68
C LYS A 105 -6.37 20.53 4.01
N CYS A 106 -5.88 19.44 4.59
CA CYS A 106 -4.81 18.64 4.01
C CYS A 106 -5.24 17.18 3.85
N THR A 107 -5.09 16.67 2.63
CA THR A 107 -5.21 15.24 2.35
C THR A 107 -3.83 14.61 2.54
N ALA A 108 -3.59 14.03 3.71
CA ALA A 108 -2.34 13.32 3.99
C ALA A 108 -2.36 11.94 3.30
N THR A 109 -1.31 11.64 2.54
CA THR A 109 -1.04 10.29 2.03
C THR A 109 0.29 9.85 2.58
N PHE A 110 0.23 9.07 3.66
CA PHE A 110 1.41 8.59 4.36
C PHE A 110 2.20 7.59 3.53
N THR A 111 3.51 7.60 3.74
CA THR A 111 4.45 6.69 3.10
C THR A 111 5.13 5.86 4.18
N ALA A 112 5.04 4.53 4.08
CA ALA A 112 5.67 3.57 4.97
C ALA A 112 6.12 2.33 4.18
N GLY A 113 6.68 1.33 4.87
CA GLY A 113 7.08 0.04 4.32
C GLY A 113 6.00 -0.67 3.48
N ASP A 114 4.74 -0.54 3.89
CA ASP A 114 3.57 -1.07 3.18
C ASP A 114 2.73 0.04 2.53
N ILE A 115 2.32 -0.18 1.27
CA ILE A 115 1.51 0.78 0.50
C ILE A 115 0.08 0.96 1.05
N ARG A 116 -0.40 -0.01 1.83
CA ARG A 116 -1.77 -0.04 2.39
C ARG A 116 -1.89 0.80 3.64
N VAL A 117 -0.83 1.47 4.08
CA VAL A 117 -0.84 2.31 5.30
C VAL A 117 -2.03 3.28 5.36
N ASN A 118 -2.51 3.78 4.23
CA ASN A 118 -3.64 4.72 4.16
C ASN A 118 -5.03 4.07 3.99
N LEU A 119 -5.16 2.75 4.19
CA LEU A 119 -6.43 2.04 3.97
C LEU A 119 -7.55 2.55 4.90
N PHE A 120 -7.23 2.76 6.17
CA PHE A 120 -8.11 3.38 7.16
C PHE A 120 -7.26 4.00 8.28
N ILE A 121 -7.85 4.93 9.03
CA ILE A 121 -7.12 5.74 10.02
C ILE A 121 -6.46 4.89 11.12
N GLY A 122 -7.11 3.82 11.59
CA GLY A 122 -6.55 2.96 12.63
C GLY A 122 -5.27 2.24 12.20
N LEU A 123 -5.16 1.83 10.93
CA LEU A 123 -3.93 1.24 10.41
C LEU A 123 -2.82 2.29 10.35
N SER A 124 -3.11 3.49 9.84
CA SER A 124 -2.17 4.62 9.86
C SER A 124 -1.67 4.92 11.27
N SER A 125 -2.58 4.93 12.27
CA SER A 125 -2.25 5.17 13.67
C SER A 125 -1.29 4.11 14.22
N MET A 126 -1.51 2.83 13.92
CA MET A 126 -0.59 1.75 14.32
C MET A 126 0.80 1.91 13.70
N HIS A 127 0.87 2.25 12.41
CA HIS A 127 2.17 2.51 11.77
C HIS A 127 2.89 3.72 12.37
N ILE A 128 2.16 4.81 12.67
CA ILE A 128 2.74 5.98 13.37
C ILE A 128 3.25 5.57 14.75
N LEU A 129 2.47 4.81 15.53
CA LEU A 129 2.85 4.37 16.87
C LEU A 129 4.15 3.57 16.85
N PHE A 130 4.24 2.54 16.00
CA PHE A 130 5.45 1.71 15.94
C PHE A 130 6.65 2.41 15.31
N THR A 131 6.43 3.37 14.41
CA THR A 131 7.53 4.21 13.89
C THR A 131 8.07 5.13 14.98
N ARG A 132 7.20 5.62 15.88
CA ARG A 132 7.61 6.39 17.06
C ARG A 132 8.30 5.52 18.10
N GLU A 133 7.91 4.26 18.26
CA GLU A 133 8.60 3.33 19.16
C GLU A 133 10.00 2.95 18.66
N HIS A 134 10.16 2.83 17.33
CA HIS A 134 11.47 2.60 16.73
C HIS A 134 12.43 3.78 16.93
N ASN A 135 11.91 5.01 16.97
CA ASN A 135 12.67 6.25 17.01
C ASN A 135 12.89 6.78 18.44
#